data_AF-A0A5S9M9P9-F1
#
_entry.id   AF-A0A5S9M9P9-F1
#
_cell.length_a   1.000
_cell.length_b   1.000
_cell.length_c   1.000
_cell.angle_alpha   90.00
_cell.angle_beta   90.00
_cell.angle_gamma   90.00
#
_symmetry.space_group_name_H-M   'P 1'
#
loop_
_entity.id
_entity.type
_entity.pdbx_description
1 polymer ?
#
loop_
_entity_poly.entity_id
_entity_poly.type
_entity_poly.pdbx_seq_one_letter_code
_entity_poly.pdbx_strand_id
1 'polypeptide(L)'
;MIAFCQAIQYASPINSHVTPHASYMPGYEDDVIMAAGTFVQGASIELSADGPIRPPYTAYVQGGLTYAHVKNAICSAVDALLEQGFIEVPAQ
;
A
#
# COMPACT_ATOMS: atom_id res chain seq x y z
N MET A 1 5.36 5.91 -4.01
CA MET A 1 5.42 4.64 -3.25
C MET A 1 4.85 4.78 -1.85
N ILE A 2 5.46 5.58 -0.96
CA ILE A 2 5.02 5.73 0.44
C ILE A 2 3.53 6.07 0.56
N ALA A 3 3.09 7.16 -0.11
CA ALA A 3 1.69 7.58 -0.09
C ALA A 3 0.73 6.51 -0.64
N PHE A 4 1.17 5.72 -1.63
CA PHE A 4 0.38 4.62 -2.18
C PHE A 4 0.19 3.49 -1.15
N CYS A 5 1.27 3.03 -0.51
CA CYS A 5 1.18 2.02 0.55
C CYS A 5 0.32 2.50 1.72
N GLN A 6 0.44 3.77 2.12
CA GLN A 6 -0.41 4.36 3.16
C GLN A 6 -1.89 4.32 2.78
N ALA A 7 -2.22 4.64 1.53
CA ALA A 7 -3.60 4.57 1.06
C ALA A 7 -4.13 3.12 0.97
N ILE A 8 -3.28 2.14 0.63
CA ILE A 8 -3.66 0.70 0.71
C ILE A 8 -3.97 0.29 2.15
N GLN A 9 -3.16 0.72 3.12
CA GLN A 9 -3.44 0.46 4.54
C GLN A 9 -4.76 1.11 4.96
N TYR A 10 -4.98 2.36 4.55
CA TYR A 10 -6.24 3.08 4.84
C TYR A 10 -7.48 2.37 4.25
N ALA A 11 -7.35 1.77 3.07
CA ALA A 11 -8.41 1.00 2.42
C ALA A 11 -8.55 -0.45 2.92
N SER A 12 -7.77 -0.86 3.93
CA SER A 12 -7.79 -2.21 4.48
C SER A 12 -8.87 -2.36 5.56
N PRO A 13 -9.44 -3.56 5.77
CA PRO A 13 -10.53 -3.76 6.73
C PRO A 13 -10.09 -3.67 8.20
N ILE A 14 -8.83 -3.99 8.51
CA ILE A 14 -8.29 -3.97 9.86
C ILE A 14 -7.19 -2.92 9.98
N ASN A 15 -7.17 -2.17 11.09
CA ASN A 15 -6.16 -1.16 11.40
C ASN A 15 -5.98 -0.09 10.32
N SER A 16 -7.06 0.27 9.59
CA SER A 16 -7.02 1.33 8.56
C SER A 16 -6.57 2.70 9.08
N HIS A 17 -6.77 2.97 10.36
CA HIS A 17 -6.34 4.21 11.00
C HIS A 17 -4.84 4.24 11.36
N VAL A 18 -4.13 3.11 11.27
CA VAL A 18 -2.70 3.02 11.58
C VAL A 18 -1.92 3.28 10.30
N THR A 19 -1.37 4.49 10.17
CA THR A 19 -0.62 4.89 8.98
C THR A 19 0.78 4.25 9.00
N PRO A 20 1.18 3.51 7.95
CA PRO A 20 2.51 2.93 7.89
C PRO A 20 3.54 4.00 7.53
N HIS A 21 4.73 3.87 8.11
CA HIS A 21 5.90 4.68 7.79
C HIS A 21 7.06 3.76 7.42
N ALA A 22 8.01 4.28 6.65
CA ALA A 22 9.26 3.57 6.39
C ALA A 22 9.96 3.22 7.71
N SER A 23 10.38 1.98 7.85
CA SER A 23 11.06 1.51 9.05
C SER A 23 12.07 0.42 8.73
N TYR A 24 13.09 0.32 9.59
CA TYR A 24 14.09 -0.72 9.51
C TYR A 24 13.44 -2.10 9.67
N MET A 25 13.75 -3.02 8.75
CA MET A 25 13.33 -4.41 8.81
C MET A 25 14.56 -5.33 8.81
N PRO A 26 14.72 -6.22 9.82
CA PRO A 26 15.84 -7.14 9.87
C PRO A 26 15.97 -7.96 8.57
N GLY A 27 17.16 -7.95 7.98
CA GLY A 27 17.45 -8.64 6.72
C GLY A 27 17.34 -7.76 5.46
N TYR A 28 16.89 -6.52 5.59
CA TYR A 28 16.90 -5.52 4.51
C TYR A 28 17.96 -4.45 4.78
N GLU A 29 18.64 -4.02 3.72
CA GLU A 29 19.65 -2.95 3.77
C GLU A 29 19.00 -1.57 3.90
N ASP A 30 17.92 -1.36 3.17
CA ASP A 30 17.13 -0.13 3.19
C ASP A 30 15.85 -0.31 4.02
N ASP A 31 15.33 0.80 4.55
CA ASP A 31 14.02 0.81 5.20
C ASP A 31 12.93 0.24 4.28
N VAL A 32 11.94 -0.40 4.87
CA VAL A 32 10.80 -0.97 4.17
C VAL A 32 9.52 -0.28 4.66
N ILE A 33 8.58 -0.03 3.75
CA ILE A 33 7.20 0.30 4.12
C ILE A 33 6.29 -0.89 3.85
N MET A 34 5.31 -1.11 4.72
CA MET A 34 4.38 -2.23 4.61
C MET A 34 2.97 -1.80 5.01
N ALA A 35 2.02 -2.03 4.11
CA ALA A 35 0.59 -2.03 4.37
C ALA A 35 0.12 -3.48 4.56
N ALA A 36 -0.42 -3.78 5.74
CA ALA A 36 -0.81 -5.12 6.17
C ALA A 36 -2.02 -5.06 7.11
N GLY A 37 -3.10 -4.39 6.68
CA GLY A 37 -4.36 -4.28 7.42
C GLY A 37 -5.21 -5.55 7.34
N THR A 38 -4.61 -6.68 7.71
CA THR A 38 -5.14 -8.03 7.52
C THR A 38 -5.90 -8.54 8.75
N PHE A 39 -6.86 -9.44 8.54
CA PHE A 39 -7.56 -10.14 9.62
C PHE A 39 -6.64 -11.09 10.37
N VAL A 40 -5.78 -11.81 9.64
CA VAL A 40 -4.75 -12.68 10.22
C VAL A 40 -3.40 -12.00 10.08
N GLN A 41 -2.65 -11.90 11.18
CA GLN A 41 -1.36 -11.23 11.20
C GLN A 41 -0.39 -11.84 10.18
N GLY A 42 0.06 -11.02 9.23
CA GLY A 42 1.03 -11.41 8.20
C GLY A 42 0.46 -12.27 7.07
N ALA A 43 -0.87 -12.41 6.95
CA ALA A 43 -1.47 -13.18 5.87
C ALA A 43 -1.34 -12.46 4.52
N SER A 44 -0.49 -12.97 3.64
CA SER A 44 -0.25 -12.42 2.30
C SER A 44 -1.29 -12.83 1.24
N ILE A 45 -2.27 -13.66 1.60
CA ILE A 45 -3.45 -13.91 0.76
C ILE A 45 -4.46 -12.75 0.85
N GLU A 46 -4.38 -11.96 1.91
CA GLU A 46 -5.15 -10.71 2.06
C GLU A 46 -4.41 -9.57 1.35
N LEU A 47 -5.13 -8.49 1.01
CA LEU A 47 -4.55 -7.38 0.28
C LEU A 47 -3.44 -6.72 1.13
N SER A 48 -2.26 -6.59 0.53
CA SER A 48 -1.09 -5.96 1.14
C SER A 48 -0.27 -5.22 0.09
N ALA A 49 0.54 -4.26 0.55
CA ALA A 49 1.48 -3.55 -0.30
C ALA A 49 2.77 -3.19 0.45
N ASP A 50 3.92 -3.62 -0.05
CA ASP A 50 5.21 -3.40 0.60
C ASP A 50 6.36 -3.23 -0.39
N GLY A 51 7.47 -2.66 0.08
CA GLY A 51 8.69 -2.53 -0.72
C GLY A 51 9.79 -1.72 -0.04
N PRO A 52 11.06 -1.91 -0.44
CA PRO A 52 12.19 -1.16 0.09
C PRO A 52 12.18 0.30 -0.40
N ILE A 53 12.50 1.25 0.46
CA ILE A 53 12.59 2.69 0.16
C ILE A 53 13.90 2.98 -0.58
N ARG A 54 14.02 2.47 -1.80
CA ARG A 54 15.16 2.72 -2.69
C ARG A 54 14.72 2.77 -4.15
N PRO A 55 15.45 3.49 -5.03
CA PRO A 55 15.18 3.46 -6.46
C PRO A 55 15.15 2.02 -7.03
N PRO A 56 14.20 1.68 -7.93
CA PRO A 56 13.23 2.57 -8.58
C PRO A 56 11.89 2.72 -7.82
N TYR A 57 11.89 2.53 -6.49
CA TYR A 57 10.71 2.64 -5.62
C TYR A 57 9.57 1.69 -6.00
N THR A 58 9.94 0.44 -6.29
CA THR A 58 9.00 -0.64 -6.57
C THR A 58 8.25 -1.05 -5.31
N ALA A 59 6.92 -0.97 -5.35
CA ALA A 59 6.05 -1.61 -4.38
C ALA A 59 5.45 -2.90 -4.97
N TYR A 60 5.48 -3.97 -4.20
CA TYR A 60 4.75 -5.21 -4.47
C TYR A 60 3.34 -5.05 -3.91
N VAL A 61 2.34 -5.10 -4.78
CA VAL A 61 0.92 -4.97 -4.42
C VAL A 61 0.23 -6.28 -4.79
N GLN A 62 -0.24 -7.01 -3.80
CA GLN A 62 -0.64 -8.41 -3.97
C GLN A 62 -1.71 -8.84 -2.97
N GLY A 63 -2.26 -10.04 -3.21
CA GLY A 63 -3.32 -10.61 -2.40
C GLY A 63 -4.67 -9.92 -2.59
N GLY A 64 -5.64 -10.33 -1.79
CA GLY A 64 -7.01 -9.85 -1.80
C GLY A 64 -8.01 -10.99 -1.73
N LEU A 65 -8.80 -11.02 -0.66
CA LEU A 65 -9.83 -12.05 -0.45
C LEU A 65 -10.99 -11.94 -1.45
N THR A 66 -11.26 -10.72 -1.92
CA THR A 66 -12.28 -10.47 -2.93
C THR A 66 -11.77 -9.47 -3.96
N TYR A 67 -12.11 -9.70 -5.23
CA TYR A 67 -11.79 -8.77 -6.31
C TYR A 67 -12.33 -7.36 -6.06
N ALA A 68 -13.53 -7.26 -5.47
CA ALA A 68 -14.14 -5.97 -5.15
C ALA A 68 -13.31 -5.17 -4.16
N HIS A 69 -12.78 -5.81 -3.11
CA HIS A 69 -11.89 -5.13 -2.15
C HIS A 69 -10.62 -4.61 -2.84
N VAL A 70 -9.96 -5.44 -3.65
CA VAL A 70 -8.76 -5.04 -4.39
C VAL A 70 -9.05 -3.84 -5.29
N LYS A 71 -10.12 -3.91 -6.09
CA LYS A 71 -10.47 -2.81 -7.01
C LYS A 71 -10.74 -1.51 -6.25
N ASN A 72 -11.52 -1.55 -5.18
CA ASN A 72 -11.83 -0.37 -4.36
C ASN A 72 -10.57 0.22 -3.71
N ALA A 73 -9.69 -0.62 -3.16
CA ALA A 73 -8.47 -0.17 -2.52
C ALA A 73 -7.49 0.48 -3.51
N ILE A 74 -7.33 -0.10 -4.70
CA ILE A 74 -6.48 0.48 -5.75
C ILE A 74 -7.06 1.80 -6.25
N CYS A 75 -8.36 1.89 -6.51
CA CYS A 75 -9.00 3.15 -6.90
C CYS A 75 -8.80 4.22 -5.82
N SER A 76 -9.08 3.89 -4.55
CA SER A 76 -8.87 4.81 -3.43
C SER A 76 -7.41 5.26 -3.29
N ALA A 77 -6.45 4.37 -3.57
CA ALA A 77 -5.03 4.72 -3.53
C ALA A 77 -4.62 5.66 -4.67
N VAL A 78 -5.15 5.44 -5.88
CA VAL A 78 -4.94 6.34 -7.03
C VAL A 78 -5.58 7.70 -6.77
N ASP A 79 -6.80 7.74 -6.26
CA ASP A 79 -7.50 8.98 -5.92
C ASP A 79 -6.72 9.78 -4.87
N ALA A 80 -6.21 9.12 -3.83
CA ALA A 80 -5.37 9.76 -2.81
C ALA A 80 -4.08 10.35 -3.39
N LEU A 81 -3.47 9.70 -4.39
CA LEU A 81 -2.29 10.24 -5.08
C LEU A 81 -2.64 11.44 -5.97
N LEU A 82 -3.81 11.43 -6.62
CA LEU A 82 -4.32 12.55 -7.40
C LEU A 82 -4.58 13.78 -6.52
N GLU A 83 -5.28 13.60 -5.39
CA GLU A 83 -5.58 14.66 -4.44
C GLU A 83 -4.31 15.30 -3.85
N GLN A 84 -3.26 14.51 -3.66
CA GLN A 84 -1.96 14.98 -3.17
C GLN A 84 -1.05 15.55 -4.27
N GLY A 85 -1.47 15.50 -5.54
CA GLY A 85 -0.68 16.00 -6.67
C GLY A 85 0.57 15.17 -7.00
N PHE A 86 0.59 13.89 -6.63
CA PHE A 86 1.71 12.99 -6.96
C PHE A 86 1.62 12.40 -8.36
N ILE A 87 0.41 12.34 -8.92
CA ILE A 87 0.14 11.88 -10.28
C ILE A 87 -0.90 12.79 -10.92
N GLU A 88 -1.00 12.74 -12.24
CA GLU A 88 -2.02 13.45 -13.03
C GLU A 88 -2.74 12.42 -13.91
N VAL A 89 -4.04 12.62 -14.13
CA VAL A 89 -4.76 11.84 -15.15
C VAL A 89 -4.41 12.43 -16.52
N PRO A 90 -3.88 11.63 -17.46
CA PRO A 90 -3.63 12.11 -18.82
C PRO A 90 -4.92 12.64 -19.44
N ALA A 91 -4.84 13.78 -20.13
CA ALA A 91 -5.94 14.21 -21.00
C ALA A 91 -6.16 13.14 -22.08
N GLN A 92 -7.43 12.76 -22.28
CA GLN A 92 -7.83 11.81 -23.33
C GLN A 92 -7.62 12.38 -24.72
#